data_AF-J0D7N6-F1
#
_entry.id   AF-J0D7N6-F1
#
_cell.length_a   1.000
_cell.length_b   1.000
_cell.length_c   1.000
_cell.angle_alpha   90.00
_cell.angle_beta   90.00
_cell.angle_gamma   90.00
#
_symmetry.space_group_name_H-M   'P 1'
#
loop_
_entity.id
_entity.type
_entity.pdbx_description
1 polymer ?
#
loop_
_entity_poly.entity_id
_entity_poly.type
_entity_poly.pdbx_seq_one_letter_code
_entity_poly.pdbx_strand_id
1 'polypeptide(L)'
;MELVTRTNHLAASLASDPAACCPLCLASLADELAAGVTARELDRVRTDGHAFWDACIKAVIKLSEDTAPGIQGRLESTIAVCPSDHDGAGPSADVVLVLINALCRSLHVGLSRGTHSAGERARKRRTAFASSRGYWPNDPAQLFPGGPHRLLRALVHWGANFGSGFPVYVLADLATVALPFVFNTIMGSPNLHADTVALIVDRLRGEPVEEKAGSLTLNEHDLIRRRVTRTQGVMTVALFLNVLQSGPDAGANDLLAVVRPREEDVLHAITDALDFFDYPHTGQYKTLAQVANRLQQHLELPVSVLPVSLLEFRNPELGIIDIIVFLVLTLRLQKRRCSGPGCGLFVHQREAGVVFRPCAGCRVVHYCSRGCQRHDWHGGAQVTHARVCAAIRRLVDAPDYGAVYVACSLREKADTLTFALSHTALPEELKARALNLLDDYYLPGLLALRALPGNLRRAAMHEMFG
;
A
#
# COMPACT_ATOMS: atom_id res chain seq x y z
N MET A 1 36.41 9.28 2.18
CA MET A 1 35.73 10.07 1.12
C MET A 1 34.36 10.45 1.62
N GLU A 2 33.93 11.70 1.46
CA GLU A 2 32.60 12.16 1.90
C GLU A 2 31.50 11.33 1.21
N LEU A 3 30.48 10.87 1.96
CA LEU A 3 29.43 9.95 1.50
C LEU A 3 28.76 10.41 0.19
N VAL A 4 28.50 11.72 0.05
CA VAL A 4 27.92 12.34 -1.15
C VAL A 4 28.85 12.21 -2.36
N THR A 5 30.17 12.36 -2.17
CA THR A 5 31.14 12.16 -3.26
C THR A 5 31.12 10.71 -3.75
N ARG A 6 31.04 9.74 -2.83
CA ARG A 6 30.92 8.31 -3.18
C ARG A 6 29.62 8.02 -3.93
N THR A 7 28.49 8.57 -3.48
CA THR A 7 27.20 8.39 -4.18
C THR A 7 27.24 8.99 -5.58
N ASN A 8 27.85 10.16 -5.75
CA ASN A 8 27.97 10.82 -7.05
C ASN A 8 28.91 10.07 -8.01
N HIS A 9 29.99 9.49 -7.50
CA HIS A 9 30.87 8.63 -8.29
C HIS A 9 30.11 7.40 -8.82
N LEU A 10 29.39 6.68 -7.95
CA LEU A 10 28.60 5.51 -8.37
C LEU A 10 27.44 5.91 -9.30
N ALA A 11 26.84 7.08 -9.10
CA ALA A 11 25.82 7.61 -10.00
C ALA A 11 26.35 7.75 -11.43
N ALA A 12 27.57 8.29 -11.60
CA ALA A 12 28.20 8.44 -12.91
C ALA A 12 28.44 7.08 -13.60
N SER A 13 28.95 6.09 -12.85
CA SER A 13 29.12 4.73 -13.36
C SER A 13 27.78 4.13 -13.82
N LEU A 14 26.76 4.14 -12.95
CA LEU A 14 25.42 3.60 -13.23
C LEU A 14 24.73 4.30 -14.42
N ALA A 15 24.91 5.61 -14.56
CA ALA A 15 24.30 6.39 -15.64
C ALA A 15 24.90 6.08 -17.01
N SER A 16 26.19 5.74 -17.07
CA SER A 16 26.86 5.34 -18.32
C SER A 16 26.45 3.93 -18.74
N ASP A 17 26.67 2.96 -17.87
CA ASP A 17 26.26 1.58 -18.03
C ASP A 17 26.14 0.92 -16.64
N PRO A 18 24.99 0.34 -16.26
CA PRO A 18 24.89 -0.39 -14.99
C PRO A 18 25.94 -1.48 -14.83
N ALA A 19 26.39 -2.08 -15.95
CA ALA A 19 27.45 -3.09 -15.93
C ALA A 19 28.84 -2.53 -15.62
N ALA A 20 29.06 -1.21 -15.70
CA ALA A 20 30.30 -0.53 -15.34
C ALA A 20 30.37 -0.15 -13.85
N CYS A 21 29.29 -0.33 -13.09
CA CYS A 21 29.28 -0.12 -11.65
C CYS A 21 29.67 -1.42 -10.94
N CYS A 22 30.72 -1.40 -10.11
CA CYS A 22 31.07 -2.55 -9.29
C CYS A 22 29.91 -2.90 -8.32
N PRO A 23 29.31 -4.10 -8.41
CA PRO A 23 28.22 -4.52 -7.52
C PRO A 23 28.60 -4.50 -6.04
N LEU A 24 29.85 -4.85 -5.71
CA LEU A 24 30.34 -4.93 -4.33
C LEU A 24 30.52 -3.54 -3.70
N CYS A 25 31.04 -2.57 -4.45
CA CYS A 25 31.07 -1.16 -4.01
C CYS A 25 29.66 -0.62 -3.73
N LEU A 26 28.71 -0.94 -4.62
CA LEU A 26 27.33 -0.48 -4.45
C LEU A 26 26.66 -1.19 -3.26
N ALA A 27 26.88 -2.49 -3.07
CA ALA A 27 26.38 -3.24 -1.92
C ALA A 27 26.91 -2.67 -0.61
N SER A 28 28.21 -2.41 -0.53
CA SER A 28 28.84 -1.77 0.63
C SER A 28 28.22 -0.39 0.92
N LEU A 29 28.01 0.44 -0.11
CA LEU A 29 27.32 1.72 0.08
C LEU A 29 25.86 1.50 0.55
N ALA A 30 25.14 0.54 0.00
CA ALA A 30 23.76 0.25 0.39
C ALA A 30 23.67 -0.21 1.85
N ASP A 31 24.62 -1.02 2.33
CA ASP A 31 24.76 -1.41 3.74
C ASP A 31 25.03 -0.21 4.63
N GLU A 32 25.97 0.66 4.25
CA GLU A 32 26.31 1.88 4.96
C GLU A 32 25.10 2.83 5.03
N LEU A 33 24.40 3.04 3.91
CA LEU A 33 23.17 3.83 3.86
C LEU A 33 22.06 3.21 4.72
N ALA A 34 21.98 1.89 4.85
CA ALA A 34 20.95 1.21 5.64
C ALA A 34 21.20 1.25 7.15
N ALA A 35 22.46 1.08 7.58
CA ALA A 35 22.80 0.90 8.99
C ALA A 35 23.86 1.87 9.53
N GLY A 36 24.82 2.30 8.70
CA GLY A 36 26.00 3.04 9.13
C GLY A 36 25.86 4.57 9.17
N VAL A 37 24.95 5.15 8.39
CA VAL A 37 24.82 6.62 8.29
C VAL A 37 23.84 7.20 9.32
N THR A 38 24.16 8.41 9.78
CA THR A 38 23.26 9.23 10.59
C THR A 38 22.09 9.75 9.73
N ALA A 39 21.00 10.15 10.39
CA ALA A 39 19.86 10.76 9.70
C ALA A 39 20.26 12.03 8.91
N ARG A 40 21.18 12.84 9.45
CA ARG A 40 21.66 14.06 8.81
C ARG A 40 22.46 13.77 7.53
N GLU A 41 23.30 12.75 7.54
CA GLU A 41 24.07 12.34 6.36
C GLU A 41 23.15 11.79 5.28
N LEU A 42 22.18 10.96 5.64
CA LEU A 42 21.19 10.44 4.69
C LEU A 42 20.36 11.57 4.06
N ASP A 43 19.93 12.55 4.85
CA ASP A 43 19.23 13.73 4.35
C ASP A 43 20.10 14.58 3.41
N ARG A 44 21.40 14.62 3.64
CA ARG A 44 22.35 15.27 2.74
C ARG A 44 22.46 14.51 1.43
N VAL A 45 22.58 13.18 1.44
CA VAL A 45 22.56 12.36 0.20
C VAL A 45 21.23 12.51 -0.55
N ARG A 46 20.10 12.68 0.16
CA ARG A 46 18.80 12.99 -0.48
C ARG A 46 18.74 14.36 -1.12
N THR A 47 19.53 15.32 -0.67
CA THR A 47 19.51 16.70 -1.18
C THR A 47 20.53 16.87 -2.31
N ASP A 48 21.73 16.34 -2.10
CA ASP A 48 22.89 16.58 -2.97
C ASP A 48 23.14 15.41 -3.94
N GLY A 49 22.53 14.24 -3.69
CA GLY A 49 22.75 12.99 -4.43
C GLY A 49 21.58 12.57 -5.32
N HIS A 50 20.79 13.49 -5.86
CA HIS A 50 19.64 13.16 -6.74
C HIS A 50 20.03 12.24 -7.90
N ALA A 51 21.18 12.53 -8.54
CA ALA A 51 21.70 11.74 -9.65
C ALA A 51 21.92 10.26 -9.28
N PHE A 52 22.30 9.96 -8.03
CA PHE A 52 22.47 8.59 -7.56
C PHE A 52 21.14 7.84 -7.53
N TRP A 53 20.11 8.43 -6.92
CA TRP A 53 18.80 7.79 -6.83
C TRP A 53 18.16 7.60 -8.22
N ASP A 54 18.25 8.62 -9.08
CA ASP A 54 17.73 8.56 -10.45
C ASP A 54 18.49 7.51 -11.28
N ALA A 55 19.81 7.38 -11.10
CA ALA A 55 20.61 6.35 -11.76
C ALA A 55 20.25 4.95 -11.26
N CYS A 56 19.98 4.78 -9.96
CA CYS A 56 19.53 3.50 -9.41
C CYS A 56 18.22 3.02 -10.06
N ILE A 57 17.24 3.90 -10.20
CA ILE A 57 15.95 3.55 -10.85
C ILE A 57 16.17 3.18 -12.32
N LYS A 58 16.92 4.01 -13.06
CA LYS A 58 17.24 3.73 -14.48
C LYS A 58 17.98 2.42 -14.65
N ALA A 59 18.90 2.09 -13.74
CA ALA A 59 19.64 0.83 -13.76
C ALA A 59 18.71 -0.38 -13.54
N VAL A 60 17.80 -0.33 -12.57
CA VAL A 60 16.81 -1.41 -12.33
C VAL A 60 15.96 -1.66 -13.58
N ILE A 61 15.50 -0.60 -14.25
CA ILE A 61 14.74 -0.70 -15.51
C ILE A 61 15.62 -1.30 -16.61
N LYS A 62 16.79 -0.70 -16.88
CA LYS A 62 17.67 -1.11 -17.98
C LYS A 62 18.09 -2.56 -17.85
N LEU A 63 18.47 -3.01 -16.65
CA LEU A 63 18.87 -4.40 -16.43
C LEU A 63 17.74 -5.38 -16.71
N SER A 64 16.47 -5.01 -16.49
CA SER A 64 15.32 -5.90 -16.73
C SER A 64 14.97 -6.03 -18.22
N GLU A 65 15.34 -5.01 -19.00
CA GLU A 65 15.12 -4.96 -20.45
C GLU A 65 16.31 -5.57 -21.21
N ASP A 66 17.51 -5.47 -20.64
CA ASP A 66 18.73 -6.04 -21.20
C ASP A 66 18.80 -7.53 -20.87
N THR A 67 18.25 -8.35 -21.76
CA THR A 67 18.38 -9.81 -21.70
C THR A 67 19.71 -10.29 -22.30
N ALA A 68 20.69 -9.41 -22.54
CA ALA A 68 21.89 -9.79 -23.26
C ALA A 68 22.70 -10.83 -22.47
N PRO A 69 22.98 -12.00 -23.07
CA PRO A 69 23.95 -12.94 -22.51
C PRO A 69 25.30 -12.21 -22.46
N GLY A 70 25.76 -11.87 -21.25
CA GLY A 70 27.02 -11.16 -21.06
C GLY A 70 27.04 -10.12 -19.94
N ILE A 71 25.90 -9.71 -19.38
CA ILE A 71 25.87 -8.78 -18.24
C ILE A 71 26.70 -9.33 -17.08
N GLN A 72 26.54 -10.59 -16.74
CA GLN A 72 27.30 -11.26 -15.69
C GLN A 72 28.82 -11.15 -15.92
N GLY A 73 29.31 -11.52 -17.11
CA GLY A 73 30.74 -11.46 -17.43
C GLY A 73 31.30 -10.03 -17.40
N ARG A 74 30.50 -9.03 -17.79
CA ARG A 74 30.88 -7.60 -17.68
C ARG A 74 30.95 -7.15 -16.21
N LEU A 75 30.02 -7.58 -15.37
CA LEU A 75 30.03 -7.28 -13.94
C LEU A 75 31.21 -7.96 -13.23
N GLU A 76 31.49 -9.23 -13.53
CA GLU A 76 32.65 -9.95 -13.02
C GLU A 76 33.95 -9.27 -13.44
N SER A 77 34.05 -8.85 -14.72
CA SER A 77 35.21 -8.08 -15.21
C SER A 77 35.35 -6.75 -14.47
N THR A 78 34.24 -6.06 -14.20
CA THR A 78 34.23 -4.79 -13.45
C THR A 78 34.66 -4.98 -12.00
N ILE A 79 34.27 -6.09 -11.35
CA ILE A 79 34.75 -6.45 -10.02
C ILE A 79 36.26 -6.72 -10.04
N ALA A 80 36.75 -7.47 -11.02
CA ALA A 80 38.16 -7.85 -11.11
C ALA A 80 39.11 -6.65 -11.30
N VAL A 81 38.65 -5.58 -11.96
CA VAL A 81 39.43 -4.34 -12.15
C VAL A 81 39.09 -3.25 -11.13
N CYS A 82 38.23 -3.54 -10.15
CA CYS A 82 37.83 -2.57 -9.15
C CYS A 82 39.02 -2.25 -8.22
N PRO A 83 39.36 -0.97 -8.01
CA PRO A 83 40.48 -0.59 -7.13
C PRO A 83 40.14 -0.73 -5.64
N SER A 84 38.87 -0.99 -5.29
CA SER A 84 38.46 -1.15 -3.91
C SER A 84 38.74 -2.57 -3.43
N ASP A 85 39.26 -2.68 -2.23
CA ASP A 85 39.40 -3.97 -1.57
C ASP A 85 38.02 -4.55 -1.24
N HIS A 86 37.80 -5.79 -1.67
CA HIS A 86 36.55 -6.53 -1.54
C HIS A 86 36.72 -7.81 -0.71
N ASP A 87 37.80 -7.87 0.08
CA ASP A 87 38.12 -8.98 0.97
C ASP A 87 36.87 -9.47 1.74
N GLY A 88 36.42 -10.68 1.40
CA GLY A 88 35.30 -11.37 2.04
C GLY A 88 34.07 -11.63 1.17
N ALA A 89 33.98 -11.06 -0.05
CA ALA A 89 32.92 -11.43 -0.99
C ALA A 89 33.19 -12.82 -1.57
N GLY A 90 32.63 -13.86 -0.95
CA GLY A 90 32.81 -15.25 -1.38
C GLY A 90 32.46 -15.45 -2.87
N PRO A 91 33.17 -16.34 -3.59
CA PRO A 91 33.12 -16.48 -5.05
C PRO A 91 31.82 -17.09 -5.63
N SER A 92 30.68 -17.02 -4.93
CA SER A 92 29.50 -17.83 -5.25
C SER A 92 28.16 -17.09 -5.30
N ALA A 93 28.14 -15.76 -5.21
CA ALA A 93 26.90 -15.00 -5.38
C ALA A 93 26.71 -14.61 -6.85
N ASP A 94 25.49 -14.80 -7.38
CA ASP A 94 25.08 -14.21 -8.65
C ASP A 94 25.28 -12.69 -8.59
N VAL A 95 26.27 -12.19 -9.34
CA VAL A 95 26.68 -10.78 -9.31
C VAL A 95 25.59 -9.83 -9.81
N VAL A 96 24.68 -10.32 -10.67
CA VAL A 96 23.50 -9.55 -11.11
C VAL A 96 22.55 -9.40 -9.94
N LEU A 97 22.31 -10.48 -9.19
CA LEU A 97 21.47 -10.41 -7.98
C LEU A 97 22.08 -9.49 -6.92
N VAL A 98 23.40 -9.52 -6.71
CA VAL A 98 24.08 -8.59 -5.79
C VAL A 98 23.83 -7.14 -6.21
N LEU A 99 23.99 -6.84 -7.50
CA LEU A 99 23.75 -5.50 -8.04
C LEU A 99 22.29 -5.06 -7.84
N ILE A 100 21.32 -5.90 -8.22
CA ILE A 100 19.89 -5.60 -8.09
C ILE A 100 19.49 -5.40 -6.63
N ASN A 101 20.03 -6.22 -5.72
CA ASN A 101 19.80 -6.06 -4.29
C ASN A 101 20.36 -4.75 -3.76
N ALA A 102 21.58 -4.38 -4.16
CA ALA A 102 22.21 -3.14 -3.76
C ALA A 102 21.44 -1.91 -4.28
N LEU A 103 20.98 -1.96 -5.54
CA LEU A 103 20.13 -0.93 -6.15
C LEU A 103 18.80 -0.78 -5.39
N CYS A 104 18.05 -1.87 -5.24
CA CYS A 104 16.74 -1.84 -4.60
C CYS A 104 16.83 -1.50 -3.11
N ARG A 105 17.86 -1.99 -2.41
CA ARG A 105 18.10 -1.62 -1.00
C ARG A 105 18.43 -0.14 -0.84
N SER A 106 19.27 0.41 -1.72
CA SER A 106 19.54 1.85 -1.74
C SER A 106 18.23 2.62 -1.91
N LEU A 107 17.42 2.28 -2.91
CA LEU A 107 16.12 2.91 -3.16
C LEU A 107 15.18 2.80 -1.96
N HIS A 108 15.07 1.62 -1.35
CA HIS A 108 14.27 1.40 -0.16
C HIS A 108 14.70 2.34 0.98
N VAL A 109 16.00 2.44 1.26
CA VAL A 109 16.53 3.38 2.26
C VAL A 109 16.19 4.82 1.90
N GLY A 110 16.41 5.22 0.65
CA GLY A 110 16.11 6.55 0.14
C GLY A 110 14.65 6.94 0.31
N LEU A 111 13.72 6.01 0.06
CA LEU A 111 12.27 6.24 0.11
C LEU A 111 11.67 6.12 1.51
N SER A 112 12.17 5.23 2.37
CA SER A 112 11.49 4.88 3.63
C SER A 112 12.20 5.40 4.89
N ARG A 113 13.54 5.43 4.95
CA ARG A 113 14.29 5.62 6.21
C ARG A 113 14.42 7.09 6.64
N GLY A 114 14.00 7.43 7.86
CA GLY A 114 14.20 8.75 8.44
C GLY A 114 13.05 9.73 8.21
N THR A 115 13.00 10.79 9.04
CA THR A 115 11.83 11.69 9.18
C THR A 115 11.51 12.54 7.95
N HIS A 116 12.48 12.66 7.04
CA HIS A 116 12.42 13.38 5.78
C HIS A 116 12.32 12.47 4.56
N SER A 117 12.18 11.15 4.74
CA SER A 117 11.98 10.20 3.64
C SER A 117 10.68 10.48 2.87
N ALA A 118 10.61 10.01 1.63
CA ALA A 118 9.42 10.17 0.79
C ALA A 118 8.18 9.54 1.45
N GLY A 119 8.33 8.36 2.05
CA GLY A 119 7.26 7.65 2.77
C GLY A 119 6.76 8.43 3.99
N GLU A 120 7.67 9.01 4.78
CA GLU A 120 7.29 9.85 5.93
C GLU A 120 6.63 11.17 5.49
N ARG A 121 7.07 11.75 4.37
CA ARG A 121 6.38 12.92 3.77
C ARG A 121 4.99 12.54 3.26
N ALA A 122 4.85 11.37 2.65
CA ALA A 122 3.61 10.85 2.12
C ALA A 122 2.54 10.59 3.21
N ARG A 123 2.96 10.15 4.40
CA ARG A 123 2.08 9.98 5.57
C ARG A 123 1.62 11.31 6.17
N LYS A 124 2.36 12.39 5.93
CA LYS A 124 2.00 13.74 6.39
C LYS A 124 0.95 14.35 5.44
N ARG A 125 0.24 15.37 5.91
CA ARG A 125 -0.85 16.04 5.15
C ARG A 125 -0.39 16.75 3.86
N ARG A 126 0.92 16.78 3.58
CA ARG A 126 1.52 17.50 2.45
C ARG A 126 1.79 16.53 1.31
N THR A 127 1.97 17.09 0.11
CA THR A 127 2.43 16.37 -1.08
C THR A 127 3.70 15.56 -0.79
N ALA A 128 3.75 14.29 -1.20
CA ALA A 128 4.92 13.43 -1.01
C ALA A 128 6.20 13.98 -1.69
N PHE A 129 6.02 14.75 -2.77
CA PHE A 129 7.10 15.29 -3.60
C PHE A 129 7.51 16.73 -3.23
N ALA A 130 6.67 17.53 -2.56
CA ALA A 130 7.12 18.89 -2.21
C ALA A 130 8.01 18.87 -0.95
N SER A 131 9.24 19.32 -1.13
CA SER A 131 10.19 19.57 -0.05
C SER A 131 10.81 20.94 -0.22
N SER A 132 10.73 21.79 0.81
CA SER A 132 11.40 23.09 0.80
C SER A 132 12.92 22.98 0.80
N ARG A 133 13.46 21.81 1.20
CA ARG A 133 14.89 21.51 1.20
C ARG A 133 15.32 20.70 -0.02
N GLY A 134 14.43 20.49 -0.99
CA GLY A 134 14.76 19.79 -2.23
C GLY A 134 14.89 18.27 -2.13
N TYR A 135 14.70 17.65 -0.94
CA TYR A 135 14.83 16.19 -0.76
C TYR A 135 14.24 15.33 -1.88
N TRP A 136 15.03 14.38 -2.38
CA TRP A 136 14.58 13.35 -3.32
C TRP A 136 13.46 12.46 -2.73
N PRO A 137 12.51 12.00 -3.55
CA PRO A 137 12.14 12.54 -4.86
C PRO A 137 11.38 13.87 -4.68
N ASN A 138 11.65 14.84 -5.54
CA ASN A 138 10.95 16.12 -5.59
C ASN A 138 9.95 16.23 -6.75
N ASP A 139 9.98 15.27 -7.68
CA ASP A 139 9.06 15.17 -8.81
C ASP A 139 8.70 13.69 -9.09
N PRO A 140 7.44 13.36 -9.43
CA PRO A 140 7.06 12.00 -9.81
C PRO A 140 7.89 11.38 -10.94
N ALA A 141 8.36 12.18 -11.90
CA ALA A 141 9.19 11.71 -13.01
C ALA A 141 10.57 11.18 -12.56
N GLN A 142 11.06 11.60 -11.39
CA GLN A 142 12.26 11.02 -10.79
C GLN A 142 12.02 9.58 -10.35
N LEU A 143 10.82 9.26 -9.84
CA LEU A 143 10.45 7.89 -9.49
C LEU A 143 10.10 7.03 -10.69
N PHE A 144 9.57 7.63 -11.76
CA PHE A 144 9.05 6.90 -12.90
C PHE A 144 9.66 7.38 -14.23
N PRO A 145 10.99 7.32 -14.40
CA PRO A 145 11.63 7.74 -15.64
C PRO A 145 11.18 6.84 -16.79
N GLY A 146 10.58 7.45 -17.83
CA GLY A 146 9.97 6.70 -18.94
C GLY A 146 8.62 6.06 -18.61
N GLY A 147 8.00 6.44 -17.49
CA GLY A 147 6.66 6.03 -17.09
C GLY A 147 6.63 4.90 -16.04
N PRO A 148 5.55 4.82 -15.24
CA PRO A 148 5.45 3.86 -14.14
C PRO A 148 5.46 2.41 -14.61
N HIS A 149 4.95 2.12 -15.81
CA HIS A 149 4.85 0.75 -16.33
C HIS A 149 6.21 0.05 -16.42
N ARG A 150 7.25 0.75 -16.90
CA ARG A 150 8.59 0.18 -17.07
C ARG A 150 9.21 -0.20 -15.74
N LEU A 151 9.18 0.70 -14.76
CA LEU A 151 9.72 0.42 -13.43
C LEU A 151 8.96 -0.69 -12.71
N LEU A 152 7.63 -0.66 -12.72
CA LEU A 152 6.84 -1.66 -12.03
C LEU A 152 7.02 -3.04 -12.64
N ARG A 153 7.06 -3.13 -13.97
CA ARG A 153 7.39 -4.39 -14.67
C ARG A 153 8.78 -4.89 -14.30
N ALA A 154 9.79 -4.01 -14.24
CA ALA A 154 11.13 -4.36 -13.81
C ALA A 154 11.15 -4.91 -12.37
N LEU A 155 10.50 -4.23 -11.43
CA LEU A 155 10.44 -4.67 -10.03
C LEU A 155 9.69 -5.98 -9.85
N VAL A 156 8.60 -6.19 -10.58
CA VAL A 156 7.87 -7.47 -10.57
C VAL A 156 8.73 -8.59 -11.18
N HIS A 157 9.41 -8.33 -12.29
CA HIS A 157 10.35 -9.26 -12.90
C HIS A 157 11.48 -9.67 -11.92
N TRP A 158 12.17 -8.70 -11.31
CA TRP A 158 13.22 -8.97 -10.33
C TRP A 158 12.68 -9.63 -9.06
N GLY A 159 11.46 -9.27 -8.66
CA GLY A 159 10.76 -9.89 -7.54
C GLY A 159 10.35 -11.33 -7.82
N ALA A 160 10.07 -11.71 -9.06
CA ALA A 160 9.64 -13.08 -9.39
C ALA A 160 10.84 -14.01 -9.59
N ASN A 161 11.91 -13.53 -10.22
CA ASN A 161 13.01 -14.39 -10.67
C ASN A 161 14.12 -14.62 -9.62
N PHE A 162 14.14 -13.86 -8.53
CA PHE A 162 15.24 -13.89 -7.57
C PHE A 162 14.75 -14.06 -6.15
N GLY A 163 15.49 -14.77 -5.29
CA GLY A 163 15.09 -14.95 -3.87
C GLY A 163 14.96 -13.65 -3.06
N SER A 164 15.44 -12.50 -3.56
CA SER A 164 15.45 -11.25 -2.79
C SER A 164 14.10 -10.56 -2.63
N GLY A 165 13.78 -10.12 -1.41
CA GLY A 165 12.60 -9.29 -1.15
C GLY A 165 12.77 -7.79 -1.46
N PHE A 166 13.98 -7.31 -1.78
CA PHE A 166 14.22 -5.86 -1.99
C PHE A 166 13.39 -5.24 -3.13
N PRO A 167 13.19 -5.88 -4.29
CA PRO A 167 12.30 -5.34 -5.31
C PRO A 167 10.86 -5.12 -4.80
N VAL A 168 10.36 -6.02 -3.94
CA VAL A 168 9.02 -5.91 -3.34
C VAL A 168 8.97 -4.82 -2.27
N TYR A 169 10.04 -4.63 -1.48
CA TYR A 169 10.17 -3.46 -0.59
C TYR A 169 10.06 -2.14 -1.35
N VAL A 170 10.78 -2.01 -2.48
CA VAL A 170 10.70 -0.82 -3.33
C VAL A 170 9.30 -0.64 -3.92
N LEU A 171 8.64 -1.73 -4.34
CA LEU A 171 7.25 -1.68 -4.80
C LEU A 171 6.30 -1.14 -3.71
N ALA A 172 6.45 -1.60 -2.46
CA ALA A 172 5.69 -1.11 -1.32
C ALA A 172 5.99 0.36 -0.98
N ASP A 173 7.24 0.79 -1.10
CA ASP A 173 7.63 2.19 -0.90
C ASP A 173 7.07 3.11 -1.99
N LEU A 174 7.16 2.70 -3.26
CA LEU A 174 6.56 3.42 -4.38
C LEU A 174 5.04 3.53 -4.19
N ALA A 175 4.39 2.46 -3.75
CA ALA A 175 2.97 2.49 -3.42
C ALA A 175 2.69 3.44 -2.24
N THR A 176 3.55 3.48 -1.21
CA THR A 176 3.37 4.40 -0.07
C THR A 176 3.45 5.86 -0.51
N VAL A 177 4.38 6.16 -1.41
CA VAL A 177 4.66 7.52 -1.89
C VAL A 177 3.62 7.98 -2.91
N ALA A 178 3.27 7.09 -3.84
CA ALA A 178 2.64 7.39 -5.11
C ALA A 178 1.62 6.31 -5.54
N LEU A 179 0.84 5.77 -4.59
CA LEU A 179 -0.10 4.66 -4.83
C LEU A 179 -0.91 4.81 -6.12
N PRO A 180 -1.49 5.96 -6.47
CA PRO A 180 -2.37 6.01 -7.64
C PRO A 180 -1.63 5.85 -8.97
N PHE A 181 -0.34 6.19 -9.05
CA PHE A 181 0.47 5.82 -10.21
C PHE A 181 0.70 4.31 -10.25
N VAL A 182 1.05 3.71 -9.11
CA VAL A 182 1.31 2.27 -8.99
C VAL A 182 0.06 1.45 -9.30
N PHE A 183 -1.03 1.74 -8.58
CA PHE A 183 -2.33 1.08 -8.72
C PHE A 183 -2.89 1.20 -10.14
N ASN A 184 -3.00 2.42 -10.70
CA ASN A 184 -3.56 2.58 -12.05
C ASN A 184 -2.71 1.89 -13.12
N THR A 185 -1.38 1.80 -12.92
CA THR A 185 -0.50 1.14 -13.88
C THR A 185 -0.60 -0.38 -13.81
N ILE A 186 -0.69 -0.95 -12.60
CA ILE A 186 -0.92 -2.38 -12.40
C ILE A 186 -2.30 -2.74 -12.97
N MET A 187 -3.36 -2.07 -12.53
CA MET A 187 -4.73 -2.34 -12.97
C MET A 187 -4.96 -2.05 -14.46
N GLY A 188 -4.22 -1.11 -15.05
CA GLY A 188 -4.30 -0.76 -16.46
C GLY A 188 -3.57 -1.71 -17.41
N SER A 189 -2.79 -2.67 -16.88
CA SER A 189 -2.04 -3.63 -17.67
C SER A 189 -2.34 -5.07 -17.21
N PRO A 190 -3.18 -5.83 -17.94
CA PRO A 190 -3.59 -7.18 -17.53
C PRO A 190 -2.42 -8.12 -17.23
N ASN A 191 -1.35 -8.07 -18.03
CA ASN A 191 -0.15 -8.90 -17.80
C ASN A 191 0.57 -8.50 -16.52
N LEU A 192 0.84 -7.20 -16.32
CA LEU A 192 1.49 -6.73 -15.11
C LEU A 192 0.64 -7.00 -13.86
N HIS A 193 -0.68 -6.91 -13.98
CA HIS A 193 -1.63 -7.28 -12.93
C HIS A 193 -1.49 -8.76 -12.55
N ALA A 194 -1.58 -9.65 -13.53
CA ALA A 194 -1.43 -11.09 -13.32
C ALA A 194 -0.05 -11.44 -12.72
N ASP A 195 1.03 -10.87 -13.26
CA ASP A 195 2.40 -11.08 -12.78
C ASP A 195 2.59 -10.57 -11.35
N THR A 196 1.96 -9.44 -10.99
CA THR A 196 1.99 -8.90 -9.62
C THR A 196 1.28 -9.82 -8.64
N VAL A 197 0.14 -10.39 -9.01
CA VAL A 197 -0.59 -11.33 -8.15
C VAL A 197 0.14 -12.66 -8.03
N ALA A 198 0.71 -13.17 -9.12
CA ALA A 198 1.58 -14.34 -9.09
C ALA A 198 2.77 -14.13 -8.14
N LEU A 199 3.44 -12.98 -8.26
CA LEU A 199 4.52 -12.59 -7.35
C LEU A 199 4.07 -12.60 -5.87
N ILE A 200 2.89 -12.04 -5.56
CA ILE A 200 2.34 -12.04 -4.20
C ILE A 200 2.18 -13.49 -3.69
N VAL A 201 1.54 -14.35 -4.47
CA VAL A 201 1.28 -15.76 -4.11
C VAL A 201 2.60 -16.52 -3.92
N ASP A 202 3.53 -16.40 -4.87
CA ASP A 202 4.81 -17.12 -4.85
C ASP A 202 5.67 -16.70 -3.65
N ARG A 203 5.63 -15.42 -3.27
CA ARG A 203 6.37 -14.92 -2.10
C ARG A 203 5.78 -15.30 -0.76
N LEU A 204 4.46 -15.45 -0.69
CA LEU A 204 3.79 -15.93 0.51
C LEU A 204 4.03 -17.43 0.71
N ARG A 205 3.92 -18.22 -0.37
CA ARG A 205 4.19 -19.67 -0.34
C ARG A 205 5.66 -19.96 -0.07
N GLY A 206 6.56 -19.22 -0.72
CA GLY A 206 8.00 -19.49 -0.71
C GLY A 206 8.34 -20.84 -1.37
N GLU A 207 9.63 -21.19 -1.40
CA GLU A 207 10.01 -22.56 -1.73
C GLU A 207 9.57 -23.50 -0.60
N PRO A 208 8.90 -24.63 -0.90
CA PRO A 208 8.55 -25.59 0.12
C PRO A 208 9.81 -26.09 0.81
N VAL A 209 9.86 -25.93 2.14
CA VAL A 209 10.87 -26.53 2.98
C VAL A 209 10.42 -27.97 3.25
N GLU A 210 10.50 -28.84 2.24
CA GLU A 210 10.25 -30.26 2.47
C GLU A 210 11.37 -30.81 3.35
N GLU A 211 11.10 -30.98 4.64
CA GLU A 211 11.87 -31.84 5.53
C GLU A 211 11.66 -33.30 5.08
N LYS A 212 12.24 -33.71 3.96
CA LYS A 212 12.13 -35.10 3.50
C LYS A 212 12.75 -36.01 4.56
N ALA A 213 11.88 -36.74 5.25
CA ALA A 213 12.16 -37.64 6.36
C ALA A 213 13.01 -38.89 6.01
N GLY A 214 13.89 -38.87 5.01
CA GLY A 214 14.68 -40.08 4.77
C GLY A 214 15.64 -40.24 3.59
N SER A 215 16.26 -39.22 2.97
CA SER A 215 17.33 -39.59 2.00
C SER A 215 18.49 -38.63 1.74
N LEU A 216 18.41 -37.33 1.98
CA LEU A 216 19.57 -36.44 1.85
C LEU A 216 19.42 -35.32 2.87
N THR A 217 20.33 -35.25 3.85
CA THR A 217 20.39 -34.11 4.77
C THR A 217 20.69 -32.87 3.95
N LEU A 218 19.68 -32.05 3.67
CA LEU A 218 19.93 -30.67 3.28
C LEU A 218 20.86 -30.07 4.34
N ASN A 219 21.91 -29.38 3.90
CA ASN A 219 22.78 -28.69 4.81
C ASN A 219 21.92 -27.73 5.66
N GLU A 220 22.14 -27.72 6.98
CA GLU A 220 21.45 -26.83 7.91
C GLU A 220 21.49 -25.36 7.42
N HIS A 221 22.60 -24.96 6.79
CA HIS A 221 22.75 -23.66 6.16
C HIS A 221 21.74 -23.38 5.03
N ASP A 222 21.39 -24.37 4.22
CA ASP A 222 20.41 -24.21 3.13
C ASP A 222 18.99 -24.09 3.68
N LEU A 223 18.66 -24.85 4.72
CA LEU A 223 17.38 -24.74 5.42
C LEU A 223 17.22 -23.36 6.06
N ILE A 224 18.25 -22.88 6.77
CA ILE A 224 18.26 -21.52 7.34
C ILE A 224 18.10 -20.48 6.24
N ARG A 225 18.84 -20.60 5.13
CA ARG A 225 18.74 -19.68 3.98
C ARG A 225 17.34 -19.65 3.39
N ARG A 226 16.70 -20.81 3.19
CA ARG A 226 15.32 -20.90 2.67
C ARG A 226 14.32 -20.29 3.64
N ARG A 227 14.44 -20.56 4.93
CA ARG A 227 13.57 -19.96 5.97
C ARG A 227 13.71 -18.44 6.01
N VAL A 228 14.93 -17.90 5.97
CA VAL A 228 15.19 -16.45 5.92
C VAL A 228 14.59 -15.84 4.66
N THR A 229 14.80 -16.48 3.50
CA THR A 229 14.25 -16.04 2.21
C THR A 229 12.72 -16.00 2.24
N ARG A 230 12.07 -17.06 2.75
CA ARG A 230 10.61 -17.12 2.89
C ARG A 230 10.09 -16.06 3.84
N THR A 231 10.70 -15.92 5.01
CA THR A 231 10.34 -14.89 6.01
C THR A 231 10.41 -13.50 5.39
N GLN A 232 11.48 -13.19 4.68
CA GLN A 232 11.64 -11.92 3.98
C GLN A 232 10.57 -11.73 2.90
N GLY A 233 10.28 -12.77 2.10
CA GLY A 233 9.20 -12.76 1.10
C GLY A 233 7.86 -12.37 1.72
N VAL A 234 7.44 -13.09 2.77
CA VAL A 234 6.19 -12.81 3.49
C VAL A 234 6.17 -11.41 4.09
N MET A 235 7.25 -10.96 4.73
CA MET A 235 7.33 -9.61 5.30
C MET A 235 7.15 -8.52 4.24
N THR A 236 7.77 -8.70 3.07
CA THR A 236 7.68 -7.72 1.98
C THR A 236 6.29 -7.66 1.35
N VAL A 237 5.66 -8.81 1.15
CA VAL A 237 4.27 -8.88 0.68
C VAL A 237 3.34 -8.26 1.70
N ALA A 238 3.48 -8.58 2.99
CA ALA A 238 2.67 -8.00 4.05
C ALA A 238 2.75 -6.46 4.03
N LEU A 239 3.95 -5.89 3.84
CA LEU A 239 4.11 -4.44 3.70
C LEU A 239 3.39 -3.89 2.46
N PHE A 240 3.50 -4.54 1.31
CA PHE A 240 2.81 -4.11 0.11
C PHE A 240 1.29 -4.15 0.27
N LEU A 241 0.75 -5.26 0.77
CA LEU A 241 -0.69 -5.41 1.03
C LEU A 241 -1.19 -4.40 2.08
N ASN A 242 -0.40 -4.12 3.11
CA ASN A 242 -0.73 -3.08 4.08
C ASN A 242 -0.91 -1.71 3.43
N VAL A 243 -0.04 -1.37 2.46
CA VAL A 243 -0.11 -0.09 1.75
C VAL A 243 -1.34 -0.04 0.84
N LEU A 244 -1.71 -1.15 0.18
CA LEU A 244 -2.94 -1.23 -0.61
C LEU A 244 -4.20 -1.12 0.26
N GLN A 245 -4.14 -1.59 1.52
CA GLN A 245 -5.28 -1.57 2.43
C GLN A 245 -5.41 -0.24 3.19
N SER A 246 -4.31 0.34 3.66
CA SER A 246 -4.31 1.43 4.64
C SER A 246 -3.28 2.53 4.36
N GLY A 247 -2.65 2.50 3.18
CA GLY A 247 -1.68 3.51 2.76
C GLY A 247 -2.28 4.91 2.60
N PRO A 248 -1.44 5.96 2.50
CA PRO A 248 -1.90 7.37 2.49
C PRO A 248 -2.92 7.74 1.40
N ASP A 249 -2.89 7.03 0.28
CA ASP A 249 -3.76 7.24 -0.88
C ASP A 249 -4.67 6.03 -1.15
N ALA A 250 -4.70 5.03 -0.26
CA ALA A 250 -5.44 3.79 -0.45
C ALA A 250 -6.94 4.05 -0.59
N GLY A 251 -7.52 3.56 -1.68
CA GLY A 251 -8.94 3.38 -1.83
C GLY A 251 -9.43 2.21 -1.00
N ALA A 252 -10.72 2.25 -0.64
CA ALA A 252 -11.31 1.24 0.23
C ALA A 252 -11.13 -0.19 -0.31
N ASN A 253 -11.21 -0.37 -1.63
CA ASN A 253 -11.21 -1.68 -2.28
C ASN A 253 -9.96 -1.93 -3.13
N ASP A 254 -8.90 -1.12 -3.00
CA ASP A 254 -7.71 -1.24 -3.85
C ASP A 254 -7.02 -2.60 -3.68
N LEU A 255 -6.91 -3.08 -2.43
CA LEU A 255 -6.42 -4.43 -2.12
C LEU A 255 -7.20 -5.52 -2.87
N LEU A 256 -8.53 -5.52 -2.74
CA LEU A 256 -9.40 -6.51 -3.38
C LEU A 256 -9.32 -6.42 -4.91
N ALA A 257 -9.26 -5.20 -5.46
CA ALA A 257 -9.08 -5.00 -6.89
C ALA A 257 -7.76 -5.58 -7.41
N VAL A 258 -6.66 -5.42 -6.66
CA VAL A 258 -5.35 -5.98 -7.02
C VAL A 258 -5.37 -7.51 -6.94
N VAL A 259 -5.98 -8.12 -5.93
CA VAL A 259 -5.92 -9.59 -5.77
C VAL A 259 -7.03 -10.33 -6.53
N ARG A 260 -8.01 -9.62 -7.10
CA ARG A 260 -9.18 -10.16 -7.81
C ARG A 260 -8.92 -11.36 -8.73
N PRO A 261 -7.87 -11.37 -9.57
CA PRO A 261 -7.66 -12.48 -10.49
C PRO A 261 -7.41 -13.83 -9.81
N ARG A 262 -6.96 -13.83 -8.54
CA ARG A 262 -6.58 -15.04 -7.80
C ARG A 262 -6.87 -14.92 -6.29
N GLU A 263 -8.05 -14.42 -5.91
CA GLU A 263 -8.39 -14.13 -4.50
C GLU A 263 -8.28 -15.35 -3.59
N GLU A 264 -8.77 -16.52 -4.04
CA GLU A 264 -8.66 -17.78 -3.30
C GLU A 264 -7.20 -18.23 -3.14
N ASP A 265 -6.39 -18.16 -4.21
CA ASP A 265 -4.96 -18.50 -4.12
C ASP A 265 -4.21 -17.61 -3.14
N VAL A 266 -4.52 -16.30 -3.15
CA VAL A 266 -3.92 -15.34 -2.22
C VAL A 266 -4.37 -15.65 -0.79
N LEU A 267 -5.65 -15.95 -0.57
CA LEU A 267 -6.15 -16.35 0.75
C LEU A 267 -5.42 -17.59 1.27
N HIS A 268 -5.31 -18.65 0.47
CA HIS A 268 -4.58 -19.86 0.85
C HIS A 268 -3.11 -19.58 1.12
N ALA A 269 -2.44 -18.82 0.25
CA ALA A 269 -1.03 -18.47 0.43
C ALA A 269 -0.79 -17.64 1.70
N ILE A 270 -1.73 -16.76 2.07
CA ILE A 270 -1.65 -16.00 3.32
C ILE A 270 -1.79 -16.93 4.53
N THR A 271 -2.74 -17.86 4.52
CA THR A 271 -2.90 -18.84 5.61
C THR A 271 -1.63 -19.69 5.77
N ASP A 272 -1.10 -20.23 4.67
CA ASP A 272 0.16 -21.00 4.66
C ASP A 272 1.35 -20.18 5.19
N ALA A 273 1.39 -18.88 4.86
CA ALA A 273 2.43 -17.96 5.33
C ALA A 273 2.29 -17.65 6.82
N LEU A 274 1.07 -17.52 7.33
CA LEU A 274 0.79 -17.26 8.74
C LEU A 274 1.10 -18.48 9.62
N ASP A 275 0.83 -19.69 9.12
CA ASP A 275 1.21 -20.94 9.79
C ASP A 275 2.74 -21.11 9.86
N PHE A 276 3.47 -20.56 8.89
CA PHE A 276 4.94 -20.51 8.92
C PHE A 276 5.50 -19.45 9.88
N PHE A 277 4.72 -18.42 10.26
CA PHE A 277 5.17 -17.35 11.14
C PHE A 277 4.97 -17.71 12.62
N ASP A 278 6.06 -18.08 13.31
CA ASP A 278 6.06 -18.37 14.76
C ASP A 278 5.77 -17.15 15.65
N TYR A 279 5.54 -15.95 15.09
CA TYR A 279 5.41 -14.69 15.82
C TYR A 279 4.08 -13.97 15.52
N PRO A 280 2.96 -14.37 16.16
CA PRO A 280 1.61 -13.85 15.90
C PRO A 280 1.40 -12.38 16.28
N HIS A 281 2.41 -11.72 16.86
CA HIS A 281 2.29 -10.34 17.37
C HIS A 281 3.06 -9.31 16.54
N THR A 282 3.66 -9.71 15.41
CA THR A 282 4.28 -8.75 14.50
C THR A 282 3.23 -7.94 13.74
N GLY A 283 3.57 -6.70 13.35
CA GLY A 283 2.67 -5.88 12.53
C GLY A 283 2.35 -6.52 11.17
N GLN A 284 3.30 -7.29 10.62
CA GLN A 284 3.14 -8.05 9.38
C GLN A 284 2.12 -9.18 9.55
N TYR A 285 2.21 -9.96 10.64
CA TYR A 285 1.24 -10.99 10.96
C TYR A 285 -0.18 -10.40 11.06
N LYS A 286 -0.33 -9.32 11.85
CA LYS A 286 -1.61 -8.61 11.98
C LYS A 286 -2.16 -8.15 10.62
N THR A 287 -1.31 -7.61 9.77
CA THR A 287 -1.72 -7.17 8.43
C THR A 287 -2.24 -8.34 7.61
N LEU A 288 -1.48 -9.43 7.53
CA LEU A 288 -1.87 -10.61 6.75
C LEU A 288 -3.14 -11.25 7.30
N ALA A 289 -3.29 -11.36 8.62
CA ALA A 289 -4.51 -11.85 9.25
C ALA A 289 -5.73 -10.96 8.91
N GLN A 290 -5.57 -9.64 8.92
CA GLN A 290 -6.63 -8.71 8.50
C GLN A 290 -6.99 -8.87 7.02
N VAL A 291 -6.01 -9.05 6.14
CA VAL A 291 -6.24 -9.32 4.71
C VAL A 291 -6.96 -10.65 4.52
N ALA A 292 -6.56 -11.71 5.22
CA ALA A 292 -7.21 -13.02 5.15
C ALA A 292 -8.68 -12.96 5.57
N ASN A 293 -8.98 -12.31 6.70
CA ASN A 293 -10.36 -12.07 7.14
C ASN A 293 -11.17 -11.31 6.09
N ARG A 294 -10.57 -10.28 5.50
CA ARG A 294 -11.24 -9.47 4.49
C ARG A 294 -11.54 -10.26 3.21
N LEU A 295 -10.59 -11.07 2.74
CA LEU A 295 -10.78 -11.96 1.58
C LEU A 295 -11.84 -13.02 1.86
N GLN A 296 -11.80 -13.65 3.03
CA GLN A 296 -12.81 -14.62 3.47
C GLN A 296 -14.22 -14.01 3.44
N GLN A 297 -14.38 -12.78 3.94
CA GLN A 297 -15.65 -12.05 3.90
C GLN A 297 -16.07 -11.69 2.47
N HIS A 298 -15.13 -11.23 1.63
CA HIS A 298 -15.41 -10.85 0.25
C HIS A 298 -15.85 -12.03 -0.62
N LEU A 299 -15.23 -13.19 -0.39
CA LEU A 299 -15.53 -14.45 -1.09
C LEU A 299 -16.75 -15.19 -0.52
N GLU A 300 -17.40 -14.63 0.51
CA GLU A 300 -18.56 -15.25 1.18
C GLU A 300 -18.29 -16.67 1.71
N LEU A 301 -17.03 -16.98 2.04
CA LEU A 301 -16.64 -18.30 2.53
C LEU A 301 -17.12 -18.51 3.98
N PRO A 302 -17.31 -19.76 4.44
CA PRO A 302 -17.57 -20.02 5.85
C PRO A 302 -16.43 -19.54 6.76
N VAL A 303 -16.76 -19.03 7.95
CA VAL A 303 -15.77 -18.56 8.95
C VAL A 303 -14.78 -19.66 9.35
N SER A 304 -15.19 -20.94 9.27
CA SER A 304 -14.36 -22.11 9.56
C SER A 304 -13.20 -22.33 8.58
N VAL A 305 -13.15 -21.61 7.45
CA VAL A 305 -12.01 -21.67 6.52
C VAL A 305 -10.77 -21.01 7.10
N LEU A 306 -10.91 -20.09 8.06
CA LEU A 306 -9.80 -19.45 8.74
C LEU A 306 -9.51 -20.12 10.10
N PRO A 307 -8.24 -20.30 10.48
CA PRO A 307 -7.87 -20.66 11.84
C PRO A 307 -8.42 -19.66 12.87
N VAL A 308 -8.80 -20.16 14.06
CA VAL A 308 -9.39 -19.35 15.14
C VAL A 308 -8.48 -18.18 15.54
N SER A 309 -7.16 -18.37 15.54
CA SER A 309 -6.17 -17.33 15.81
C SER A 309 -6.26 -16.13 14.85
N LEU A 310 -6.67 -16.36 13.59
CA LEU A 310 -6.83 -15.29 12.62
C LEU A 310 -8.12 -14.51 12.86
N LEU A 311 -9.16 -15.15 13.40
CA LEU A 311 -10.45 -14.51 13.68
C LEU A 311 -10.34 -13.42 14.76
N GLU A 312 -9.33 -13.48 15.63
CA GLU A 312 -9.03 -12.43 16.61
C GLU A 312 -8.68 -11.08 15.94
N PHE A 313 -8.22 -11.12 14.68
CA PHE A 313 -7.90 -9.93 13.88
C PHE A 313 -9.04 -9.48 12.98
N ARG A 314 -10.16 -10.20 12.99
CA ARG A 314 -11.37 -9.77 12.31
C ARG A 314 -11.80 -8.44 12.91
N ASN A 315 -12.22 -7.50 12.05
CA ASN A 315 -12.87 -6.30 12.57
C ASN A 315 -14.05 -6.75 13.45
N PRO A 316 -14.23 -6.15 14.64
CA PRO A 316 -15.36 -6.49 15.49
C PRO A 316 -16.64 -6.34 14.68
N GLU A 317 -17.71 -7.05 15.07
CA GLU A 317 -19.00 -6.89 14.41
C GLU A 317 -19.46 -5.44 14.51
N LEU A 318 -19.19 -4.67 13.45
CA LEU A 318 -19.47 -3.25 13.40
C LEU A 318 -20.97 -3.06 13.26
N GLY A 319 -21.56 -2.30 14.18
CA GLY A 319 -22.91 -1.80 14.02
C GLY A 319 -22.97 -0.68 12.98
N ILE A 320 -24.19 -0.23 12.66
CA ILE A 320 -24.43 0.87 11.72
C ILE A 320 -23.64 2.13 12.14
N ILE A 321 -23.58 2.42 13.44
CA ILE A 321 -22.86 3.59 13.98
C ILE A 321 -21.36 3.45 13.71
N ASP A 322 -20.78 2.28 14.00
CA ASP A 322 -19.36 2.04 13.82
C ASP A 322 -18.95 2.12 12.35
N ILE A 323 -19.81 1.65 11.43
CA ILE A 323 -19.61 1.76 9.98
C ILE A 323 -19.58 3.23 9.54
N ILE A 324 -20.47 4.07 10.06
CA ILE A 324 -20.49 5.51 9.78
C ILE A 324 -19.23 6.18 10.34
N VAL A 325 -18.86 5.86 11.57
CA VAL A 325 -17.65 6.40 12.21
C VAL A 325 -16.40 5.97 11.44
N PHE A 326 -16.34 4.71 11.02
CA PHE A 326 -15.25 4.18 10.18
C PHE A 326 -15.09 5.01 8.90
N LEU A 327 -16.19 5.28 8.18
CA LEU A 327 -16.14 6.14 7.00
C LEU A 327 -15.64 7.55 7.34
N VAL A 328 -16.19 8.18 8.37
CA VAL A 328 -15.81 9.56 8.76
C VAL A 328 -14.33 9.65 9.10
N LEU A 329 -13.80 8.67 9.85
CA LEU A 329 -12.37 8.58 10.16
C LEU A 329 -11.54 8.34 8.90
N THR A 330 -11.99 7.46 8.00
CA THR A 330 -11.33 7.20 6.71
C THR A 330 -11.23 8.47 5.87
N LEU A 331 -12.34 9.20 5.70
CA LEU A 331 -12.36 10.48 4.98
C LEU A 331 -11.46 11.52 5.63
N ARG A 332 -11.43 11.56 6.96
CA ARG A 332 -10.54 12.46 7.71
C ARG A 332 -9.07 12.14 7.47
N LEU A 333 -8.72 10.88 7.23
CA LEU A 333 -7.35 10.46 6.91
C LEU A 333 -7.01 10.69 5.43
N GLN A 334 -7.99 10.54 4.51
CA GLN A 334 -7.84 10.71 3.06
C GLN A 334 -7.75 12.17 2.59
N LYS A 335 -6.80 12.94 3.12
CA LYS A 335 -6.62 14.39 2.76
C LYS A 335 -6.01 14.61 1.39
N ARG A 336 -5.45 13.55 0.80
CA ARG A 336 -4.72 13.55 -0.46
C ARG A 336 -5.57 13.16 -1.66
N ARG A 337 -6.88 12.92 -1.46
CA ARG A 337 -7.87 12.58 -2.50
C ARG A 337 -9.02 13.58 -2.50
N CYS A 338 -9.50 13.95 -3.70
CA CYS A 338 -10.68 14.78 -3.84
C CYS A 338 -11.93 13.97 -3.51
N SER A 339 -12.78 14.49 -2.62
CA SER A 339 -14.07 13.91 -2.23
C SER A 339 -15.20 14.27 -3.20
N GLY A 340 -14.93 15.03 -4.27
CA GLY A 340 -15.93 15.37 -5.27
C GLY A 340 -16.41 14.11 -6.02
N PRO A 341 -17.74 13.92 -6.20
CA PRO A 341 -18.30 12.79 -6.94
C PRO A 341 -17.64 12.63 -8.31
N GLY A 342 -17.18 11.42 -8.63
CA GLY A 342 -16.53 11.08 -9.90
C GLY A 342 -15.16 11.73 -10.17
N CYS A 343 -14.67 12.60 -9.28
CA CYS A 343 -13.43 13.34 -9.53
C CYS A 343 -12.19 12.45 -9.43
N GLY A 344 -12.04 11.71 -8.33
CA GLY A 344 -10.91 10.81 -8.11
C GLY A 344 -9.51 11.44 -8.09
N LEU A 345 -9.37 12.76 -8.27
CA LEU A 345 -8.08 13.43 -8.35
C LEU A 345 -7.29 13.28 -7.05
N PHE A 346 -6.00 13.00 -7.18
CA PHE A 346 -5.05 12.92 -6.09
C PHE A 346 -4.10 14.12 -6.08
N VAL A 347 -3.51 14.39 -4.91
CA VAL A 347 -2.67 15.59 -4.72
C VAL A 347 -1.45 15.64 -5.66
N HIS A 348 -0.91 14.49 -6.09
CA HIS A 348 0.24 14.42 -6.99
C HIS A 348 -0.12 14.64 -8.47
N GLN A 349 -1.42 14.69 -8.81
CA GLN A 349 -1.89 15.03 -10.17
C GLN A 349 -2.08 16.56 -10.32
N ARG A 350 -1.77 17.33 -9.28
CA ARG A 350 -1.83 18.79 -9.29
C ARG A 350 -0.43 19.39 -9.36
N GLU A 351 -0.39 20.66 -9.71
CA GLU A 351 0.79 21.51 -9.55
C GLU A 351 1.39 21.36 -8.15
N ALA A 352 2.72 21.26 -8.11
CA ALA A 352 3.47 21.04 -6.88
C ALA A 352 3.12 22.11 -5.83
N GLY A 353 2.87 21.67 -4.59
CA GLY A 353 2.53 22.56 -3.47
C GLY A 353 1.04 22.92 -3.35
N VAL A 354 0.18 22.56 -4.31
CA VAL A 354 -1.25 22.84 -4.20
C VAL A 354 -1.96 21.77 -3.36
N VAL A 355 -2.47 22.18 -2.20
CA VAL A 355 -3.25 21.32 -1.30
C VAL A 355 -4.75 21.34 -1.63
N PHE A 356 -5.45 20.25 -1.31
CA PHE A 356 -6.91 20.23 -1.39
C PHE A 356 -7.55 21.09 -0.30
N ARG A 357 -8.65 21.76 -0.65
CA ARG A 357 -9.35 22.67 0.24
C ARG A 357 -10.33 21.85 1.09
N PRO A 358 -10.24 21.90 2.43
CA PRO A 358 -11.21 21.22 3.28
C PRO A 358 -12.58 21.92 3.18
N CYS A 359 -13.66 21.16 3.39
CA CYS A 359 -14.97 21.76 3.62
C CYS A 359 -14.93 22.69 4.84
N ALA A 360 -15.42 23.92 4.72
CA ALA A 360 -15.40 24.89 5.82
C ALA A 360 -16.27 24.48 7.02
N GLY A 361 -17.31 23.66 6.78
CA GLY A 361 -18.20 23.14 7.81
C GLY A 361 -17.57 22.00 8.62
N CYS A 362 -17.48 20.80 8.04
CA CYS A 362 -17.02 19.61 8.75
C CYS A 362 -15.50 19.40 8.76
N ARG A 363 -14.75 20.05 7.87
CA ARG A 363 -13.28 19.89 7.70
C ARG A 363 -12.78 18.46 7.44
N VAL A 364 -13.68 17.53 7.08
CA VAL A 364 -13.40 16.11 6.86
C VAL A 364 -13.13 15.83 5.40
N VAL A 365 -14.07 16.21 4.53
CA VAL A 365 -13.94 16.06 3.08
C VAL A 365 -13.09 17.18 2.48
N HIS A 366 -12.36 16.87 1.42
CA HIS A 366 -11.40 17.76 0.78
C HIS A 366 -11.66 17.83 -0.72
N TYR A 367 -11.54 19.01 -1.32
CA TYR A 367 -11.85 19.20 -2.74
C TYR A 367 -10.68 19.84 -3.50
N CYS A 368 -10.49 19.40 -4.75
CA CYS A 368 -9.50 19.99 -5.65
C CYS A 368 -9.91 21.40 -6.11
N SER A 369 -11.22 21.68 -6.21
CA SER A 369 -11.75 22.94 -6.73
C SER A 369 -13.07 23.34 -6.05
N ARG A 370 -13.46 24.61 -6.20
CA ARG A 370 -14.80 25.08 -5.79
C ARG A 370 -15.92 24.41 -6.62
N GLY A 371 -15.62 24.02 -7.87
CA GLY A 371 -16.57 23.29 -8.72
C GLY A 371 -16.92 21.92 -8.14
N CYS A 372 -15.92 21.12 -7.76
CA CYS A 372 -16.13 19.83 -7.11
C CYS A 372 -16.87 19.98 -5.77
N GLN A 373 -16.55 20.99 -4.98
CA GLN A 373 -17.28 21.25 -3.73
C GLN A 373 -18.75 21.58 -3.98
N ARG A 374 -19.07 22.47 -4.93
CA ARG A 374 -20.48 22.81 -5.26
C ARG A 374 -21.23 21.60 -5.81
N HIS A 375 -20.57 20.78 -6.62
CA HIS A 375 -21.16 19.56 -7.17
C HIS A 375 -21.45 18.54 -6.07
N ASP A 376 -20.56 18.35 -5.09
CA ASP A 376 -20.83 17.48 -3.94
C ASP A 376 -21.91 18.07 -2.99
N TRP A 377 -21.98 19.40 -2.92
CA TRP A 377 -22.93 20.12 -2.06
C TRP A 377 -24.37 20.10 -2.58
N HIS A 378 -24.55 20.18 -3.90
CA HIS A 378 -25.88 20.29 -4.54
C HIS A 378 -26.19 19.18 -5.56
N GLY A 379 -25.19 18.47 -6.07
CA GLY A 379 -25.27 17.60 -7.25
C GLY A 379 -25.76 16.18 -6.97
N GLY A 380 -26.04 15.46 -8.07
CA GLY A 380 -26.93 14.28 -8.20
C GLY A 380 -26.58 12.98 -7.47
N ALA A 381 -25.94 13.03 -6.31
CA ALA A 381 -25.96 11.90 -5.37
C ALA A 381 -27.32 11.82 -4.66
N GLN A 382 -27.69 10.62 -4.20
CA GLN A 382 -28.93 10.40 -3.45
C GLN A 382 -28.99 11.24 -2.15
N VAL A 383 -27.83 11.44 -1.51
CA VAL A 383 -27.66 12.37 -0.38
C VAL A 383 -26.48 13.30 -0.65
N THR A 384 -26.75 14.60 -0.70
CA THR A 384 -25.72 15.62 -0.90
C THR A 384 -24.94 15.88 0.38
N HIS A 385 -23.68 16.34 0.25
CA HIS A 385 -22.87 16.68 1.41
C HIS A 385 -23.52 17.74 2.31
N ALA A 386 -24.29 18.67 1.73
CA ALA A 386 -25.00 19.72 2.48
C ALA A 386 -25.90 19.16 3.59
N ARG A 387 -26.55 18.02 3.34
CA ARG A 387 -27.48 17.37 4.28
C ARG A 387 -26.77 16.73 5.47
N VAL A 388 -25.56 16.23 5.25
CA VAL A 388 -24.80 15.48 6.26
C VAL A 388 -23.65 16.28 6.88
N CYS A 389 -23.30 17.44 6.35
CA CYS A 389 -22.15 18.24 6.78
C CYS A 389 -22.19 18.55 8.29
N ALA A 390 -23.35 18.97 8.81
CA ALA A 390 -23.53 19.28 10.22
C ALA A 390 -23.43 18.03 11.11
N ALA A 391 -24.01 16.91 10.69
CA ALA A 391 -23.93 15.63 11.41
C ALA A 391 -22.47 15.12 11.47
N ILE A 392 -21.76 15.12 10.34
CA ILE A 392 -20.34 14.75 10.28
C ILE A 392 -19.50 15.64 11.20
N ARG A 393 -19.75 16.96 11.19
CA ARG A 393 -19.05 17.89 12.09
C ARG A 393 -19.26 17.50 13.56
N ARG A 394 -20.52 17.29 13.98
CA ARG A 394 -20.84 16.88 15.35
C ARG A 394 -20.14 15.58 15.73
N LEU A 395 -20.16 14.58 14.85
CA LEU A 395 -19.46 13.31 15.09
C LEU A 395 -17.96 13.54 15.31
N VAL A 396 -17.30 14.33 14.47
CA VAL A 396 -15.85 14.54 14.54
C VAL A 396 -15.41 15.36 15.74
N ASP A 397 -16.24 16.31 16.17
CA ASP A 397 -15.97 17.17 17.32
C ASP A 397 -16.30 16.46 18.66
N ALA A 398 -16.96 15.31 18.62
CA ALA A 398 -17.40 14.59 19.81
C ALA A 398 -16.32 13.67 20.40
N PRO A 399 -16.21 13.57 21.74
CA PRO A 399 -15.39 12.54 22.39
C PRO A 399 -16.07 11.16 22.32
N ASP A 400 -17.40 11.12 22.29
CA ASP A 400 -18.23 9.91 22.19
C ASP A 400 -19.13 10.02 20.94
N TYR A 401 -18.73 9.29 19.89
CA TYR A 401 -19.47 9.25 18.63
C TYR A 401 -20.86 8.61 18.78
N GLY A 402 -21.00 7.62 19.68
CA GLY A 402 -22.22 6.88 19.90
C GLY A 402 -23.30 7.78 20.49
N ALA A 403 -22.97 8.51 21.55
CA ALA A 403 -23.89 9.46 22.17
C ALA A 403 -24.39 10.54 21.18
N VAL A 404 -23.48 11.08 20.35
CA VAL A 404 -23.84 12.09 19.34
C VAL A 404 -24.69 11.51 18.23
N TYR A 405 -24.37 10.30 17.76
CA TYR A 405 -25.20 9.65 16.74
C TYR A 405 -26.61 9.34 17.28
N VAL A 406 -26.72 8.86 18.52
CA VAL A 406 -28.02 8.59 19.17
C VAL A 406 -28.87 9.86 19.26
N ALA A 407 -28.25 11.00 19.56
CA ALA A 407 -28.91 12.31 19.62
C ALA A 407 -29.28 12.92 18.26
N CYS A 408 -28.81 12.35 17.14
CA CYS A 408 -29.23 12.79 15.81
C CYS A 408 -30.70 12.47 15.56
N SER A 409 -31.39 13.36 14.85
CA SER A 409 -32.74 13.06 14.36
C SER A 409 -32.73 11.87 13.41
N LEU A 410 -33.87 11.21 13.25
CA LEU A 410 -33.95 10.01 12.39
C LEU A 410 -33.67 10.31 10.93
N ARG A 411 -34.07 11.49 10.46
CA ARG A 411 -33.68 11.99 9.15
C ARG A 411 -32.17 12.16 9.01
N GLU A 412 -31.48 12.72 10.02
CA GLU A 412 -30.02 12.85 9.99
C GLU A 412 -29.31 11.50 10.01
N LYS A 413 -29.82 10.54 10.79
CA LYS A 413 -29.31 9.16 10.81
C LYS A 413 -29.44 8.51 9.43
N ALA A 414 -30.62 8.57 8.83
CA ALA A 414 -30.89 8.03 7.50
C ALA A 414 -30.00 8.69 6.43
N ASP A 415 -29.90 10.03 6.43
CA ASP A 415 -29.07 10.77 5.49
C ASP A 415 -27.59 10.40 5.64
N THR A 416 -27.10 10.28 6.88
CA THR A 416 -25.70 9.92 7.14
C THR A 416 -25.40 8.48 6.71
N LEU A 417 -26.32 7.55 6.93
CA LEU A 417 -26.17 6.17 6.49
C LEU A 417 -26.21 6.05 4.95
N THR A 418 -27.17 6.69 4.29
CA THR A 418 -27.23 6.70 2.82
C THR A 418 -25.99 7.36 2.22
N PHE A 419 -25.53 8.48 2.79
CA PHE A 419 -24.25 9.07 2.42
C PHE A 419 -23.12 8.05 2.56
N ALA A 420 -23.07 7.32 3.68
CA ALA A 420 -22.01 6.35 3.90
C ALA A 420 -22.01 5.20 2.90
N LEU A 421 -23.18 4.60 2.65
CA LEU A 421 -23.37 3.52 1.68
C LEU A 421 -23.03 3.95 0.25
N SER A 422 -23.29 5.20 -0.09
CA SER A 422 -22.97 5.74 -1.43
C SER A 422 -21.50 6.13 -1.61
N HIS A 423 -20.72 6.26 -0.53
CA HIS A 423 -19.36 6.79 -0.61
C HIS A 423 -18.36 5.71 -1.03
N THR A 424 -17.48 6.04 -1.98
CA THR A 424 -16.41 5.14 -2.48
C THR A 424 -15.28 4.86 -1.47
N ALA A 425 -15.35 5.45 -0.29
CA ALA A 425 -14.36 5.29 0.77
C ALA A 425 -14.83 4.29 1.83
N LEU A 426 -16.09 3.85 1.76
CA LEU A 426 -16.57 2.74 2.56
C LEU A 426 -16.29 1.42 1.80
N PRO A 427 -15.59 0.45 2.41
CA PRO A 427 -15.37 -0.86 1.82
C PRO A 427 -16.67 -1.59 1.48
N GLU A 428 -16.68 -2.38 0.41
CA GLU A 428 -17.89 -3.10 -0.02
C GLU A 428 -18.39 -4.08 1.05
N GLU A 429 -17.49 -4.73 1.78
CA GLU A 429 -17.87 -5.65 2.85
C GLU A 429 -18.62 -4.94 4.00
N LEU A 430 -18.28 -3.67 4.28
CA LEU A 430 -18.98 -2.87 5.28
C LEU A 430 -20.33 -2.34 4.76
N LYS A 431 -20.44 -2.08 3.45
CA LYS A 431 -21.73 -1.78 2.81
C LYS A 431 -22.67 -2.98 2.88
N ALA A 432 -22.19 -4.16 2.50
CA ALA A 432 -22.96 -5.40 2.57
C ALA A 432 -23.42 -5.68 4.01
N ARG A 433 -22.52 -5.54 4.99
CA ARG A 433 -22.89 -5.68 6.41
C ARG A 433 -23.96 -4.68 6.86
N ALA A 434 -23.82 -3.40 6.49
CA ALA A 434 -24.82 -2.39 6.82
C ALA A 434 -26.20 -2.74 6.23
N LEU A 435 -26.25 -3.23 4.99
CA LEU A 435 -27.49 -3.67 4.35
C LEU A 435 -28.10 -4.87 5.07
N ASN A 436 -27.31 -5.88 5.43
CA ASN A 436 -27.79 -7.04 6.18
C ASN A 436 -28.35 -6.64 7.56
N LEU A 437 -27.67 -5.73 8.28
CA LEU A 437 -28.17 -5.21 9.55
C LEU A 437 -29.50 -4.48 9.34
N LEU A 438 -29.65 -3.69 8.27
CA LEU A 438 -30.93 -3.06 7.95
C LEU A 438 -32.00 -4.11 7.68
N ASP A 439 -31.71 -5.19 6.98
CA ASP A 439 -32.69 -6.26 6.77
C ASP A 439 -33.08 -6.96 8.08
N ASP A 440 -32.11 -7.25 8.96
CA ASP A 440 -32.39 -7.89 10.26
C ASP A 440 -33.28 -7.01 11.17
N TYR A 441 -33.02 -5.69 11.20
CA TYR A 441 -33.79 -4.77 12.04
C TYR A 441 -35.10 -4.31 11.40
N TYR A 442 -35.15 -4.18 10.07
CA TYR A 442 -36.28 -3.57 9.38
C TYR A 442 -37.18 -4.57 8.66
N LEU A 443 -36.76 -5.79 8.29
CA LEU A 443 -37.65 -6.72 7.60
C LEU A 443 -38.87 -7.11 8.48
N PRO A 444 -38.74 -7.38 9.80
CA PRO A 444 -39.91 -7.61 10.66
C PRO A 444 -40.79 -6.36 10.81
N GLY A 445 -40.17 -5.19 10.97
CA GLY A 445 -40.88 -3.91 11.15
C GLY A 445 -41.55 -3.38 9.86
N LEU A 446 -40.89 -3.49 8.71
CA LEU A 446 -41.38 -3.08 7.39
C LEU A 446 -42.41 -4.05 6.83
N LEU A 447 -42.29 -5.35 7.08
CA LEU A 447 -43.35 -6.31 6.74
C LEU A 447 -44.59 -6.08 7.62
N ALA A 448 -44.42 -5.82 8.92
CA ALA A 448 -45.51 -5.41 9.81
C ALA A 448 -46.13 -4.06 9.36
N LEU A 449 -45.32 -3.06 9.00
CA LEU A 449 -45.78 -1.76 8.49
C LEU A 449 -46.49 -1.88 7.14
N ARG A 450 -46.02 -2.75 6.23
CA ARG A 450 -46.69 -3.03 4.94
C ARG A 450 -48.04 -3.71 5.12
N ALA A 451 -48.24 -4.46 6.21
CA ALA A 451 -49.54 -5.04 6.55
C ALA A 451 -50.51 -4.01 7.17
N LEU A 452 -50.03 -2.86 7.65
CA LEU A 452 -50.89 -1.82 8.23
C LEU A 452 -51.63 -1.00 7.15
N PRO A 453 -52.88 -0.57 7.42
CA PRO A 453 -53.61 0.43 6.62
C PRO A 453 -52.82 1.73 6.46
N GLY A 454 -52.97 2.43 5.33
CA GLY A 454 -52.08 3.53 4.92
C GLY A 454 -52.04 4.77 5.85
N ASN A 455 -52.99 4.93 6.75
CA ASN A 455 -52.98 5.93 7.82
C ASN A 455 -52.16 5.47 9.04
N LEU A 456 -52.33 4.20 9.46
CA LEU A 456 -51.57 3.59 10.54
C LEU A 456 -50.11 3.33 10.15
N ARG A 457 -49.83 3.00 8.89
CA ARG A 457 -48.47 2.88 8.37
C ARG A 457 -47.71 4.21 8.47
N ARG A 458 -48.38 5.32 8.17
CA ARG A 458 -47.78 6.66 8.30
C ARG A 458 -47.55 7.06 9.75
N ALA A 459 -48.51 6.78 10.64
CA ALA A 459 -48.37 7.03 12.08
C ALA A 459 -47.29 6.14 12.72
N ALA A 460 -47.29 4.84 12.43
CA ALA A 460 -46.30 3.89 12.93
C ALA A 460 -44.91 4.10 12.33
N MET A 461 -44.79 4.58 11.08
CA MET A 461 -43.51 5.08 10.58
C MET A 461 -43.04 6.32 11.33
N HIS A 462 -43.96 7.24 11.68
CA HIS A 462 -43.64 8.41 12.48
C HIS A 462 -43.31 8.04 13.94
N GLU A 463 -43.80 6.91 14.46
CA GLU A 463 -43.59 6.48 15.84
C GLU A 463 -42.35 5.57 15.99
N MET A 464 -42.16 4.60 15.08
CA MET A 464 -40.95 3.76 15.03
C MET A 464 -39.72 4.53 14.58
N PHE A 465 -39.91 5.56 13.74
CA PHE A 465 -38.84 6.35 13.17
C PHE A 465 -38.93 7.84 13.49
N GLY A 466 -39.69 8.20 14.55
CA GLY A 466 -39.75 9.50 15.24
C GLY A 466 -40.23 10.71 14.44
#